data_AF-A0A395J3T0-F1
#
_entry.id   AF-A0A395J3T0-F1
#
_cell.length_a   1.000
_cell.length_b   1.000
_cell.length_c   1.000
_cell.angle_alpha   90.00
_cell.angle_beta   90.00
_cell.angle_gamma   90.00
#
_symmetry.space_group_name_H-M   'P 1'
#
loop_
_entity.id
_entity.type
_entity.pdbx_description
1 polymer ?
#
loop_
_entity_poly.entity_id
_entity_poly.type
_entity_poly.pdbx_seq_one_letter_code
_entity_poly.pdbx_strand_id
1 'polypeptide(L)'
;MENKQVLSEATPLEITFGFELDFCVLSVPDQFLDPSPNDPRQLQAQGITRPKGYPDVFLPYIHQQVPLIFDGVEEYDWPEEWHDQFDALKRNIAKRLTGNGYTTVADCDYDEASNYSSIKELGLWIVSMDSIINHGVHPDLPGYYLWPVEMKSPAYIYNEENKQKVRGVLQFLDKSYRNRCDLSADVHVHIGNGEKGFDIRIVRNLMAFLWTFENQIASMHDPHYMTGMAFSKPVSTYSYLAGVSRAARTILNDESVNDEALLEHGRNYAIDSIMSLETVDQAVAMLSAINLKQDILTNRLIYSI
;
A
#
# COMPACT_ATOMS: atom_id res chain seq x y z
N MET A 1 28.96 -12.09 -40.16
CA MET A 1 28.10 -10.94 -39.83
C MET A 1 27.18 -11.40 -38.72
N GLU A 2 27.49 -11.04 -37.48
CA GLU A 2 26.60 -11.30 -36.35
C GLU A 2 25.29 -10.57 -36.59
N ASN A 3 24.18 -11.31 -36.53
CA ASN A 3 22.86 -10.73 -36.41
C ASN A 3 22.86 -9.91 -35.12
N LYS A 4 23.11 -8.60 -35.22
CA LYS A 4 22.72 -7.66 -34.17
C LYS A 4 21.22 -7.86 -34.03
N GLN A 5 20.82 -8.56 -32.98
CA GLN A 5 19.44 -8.66 -32.54
C GLN A 5 19.02 -7.22 -32.26
N VAL A 6 18.38 -6.59 -33.25
CA VAL A 6 17.83 -5.25 -33.10
C VAL A 6 16.77 -5.41 -32.03
N LEU A 7 17.11 -4.97 -30.82
CA LEU A 7 16.18 -4.90 -29.71
C LEU A 7 14.92 -4.23 -30.22
N SER A 8 13.77 -4.89 -30.07
CA SER A 8 12.48 -4.35 -30.50
C SER A 8 12.32 -2.92 -29.98
N GLU A 9 11.73 -2.05 -30.81
CA GLU A 9 11.34 -0.70 -30.37
C GLU A 9 10.52 -0.83 -29.09
N ALA A 10 10.88 -0.03 -28.08
CA ALA A 10 10.17 -0.03 -26.81
C ALA A 10 8.73 0.40 -27.05
N THR A 11 7.77 -0.31 -26.47
CA THR A 11 6.36 0.05 -26.55
C THR A 11 6.18 1.48 -26.03
N PRO A 12 5.45 2.36 -26.73
CA PRO A 12 5.19 3.71 -26.25
C PRO A 12 4.59 3.69 -24.84
N LEU A 13 5.24 4.43 -23.93
CA LEU A 13 4.83 4.52 -22.54
C LEU A 13 3.59 5.39 -22.39
N GLU A 14 2.61 4.85 -21.67
CA GLU A 14 1.43 5.54 -21.18
C GLU A 14 1.53 5.57 -19.67
N ILE A 15 2.28 6.53 -19.14
CA ILE A 15 2.56 6.61 -17.71
C ILE A 15 1.24 6.83 -16.97
N THR A 16 0.90 5.88 -16.11
CA THR A 16 -0.22 5.97 -15.18
C THR A 16 0.30 6.05 -13.75
N PHE A 17 -0.53 6.61 -12.86
CA PHE A 17 -0.25 6.64 -11.45
C PHE A 17 -1.52 6.37 -10.63
N GLY A 18 -1.36 5.73 -9.47
CA GLY A 18 -2.38 5.54 -8.46
C GLY A 18 -1.86 5.94 -7.07
N PHE A 19 -2.75 6.13 -6.12
CA PHE A 19 -2.41 6.42 -4.74
C PHE A 19 -3.18 5.48 -3.81
N GLU A 20 -2.47 4.94 -2.84
CA GLU A 20 -3.03 4.36 -1.63
C GLU A 20 -2.68 5.31 -0.47
N LEU A 21 -3.65 5.57 0.39
CA LEU A 21 -3.49 6.45 1.54
C LEU A 21 -3.96 5.72 2.78
N ASP A 22 -3.08 5.57 3.75
CA ASP A 22 -3.37 4.85 4.98
C ASP A 22 -3.39 5.84 6.14
N PHE A 23 -4.53 5.95 6.82
CA PHE A 23 -4.72 6.93 7.88
C PHE A 23 -5.82 6.53 8.85
N CYS A 24 -5.82 7.16 10.01
CA CYS A 24 -6.90 7.02 10.97
C CYS A 24 -7.98 8.06 10.75
N VAL A 25 -9.24 7.64 10.79
CA VAL A 25 -10.38 8.54 11.01
C VAL A 25 -10.82 8.44 12.47
N LEU A 26 -11.00 9.59 13.12
CA LEU A 26 -11.54 9.69 14.47
C LEU A 26 -13.06 9.78 14.41
N SER A 27 -13.75 8.95 15.18
CA SER A 27 -15.19 9.06 15.42
C SER A 27 -15.52 9.20 16.89
N VAL A 28 -16.72 9.72 17.13
CA VAL A 28 -17.40 9.75 18.43
C VAL A 28 -18.76 9.07 18.20
N PRO A 29 -19.25 8.19 19.07
CA PRO A 29 -20.59 7.65 18.92
C PRO A 29 -21.64 8.75 19.14
N ASP A 30 -22.80 8.64 18.52
CA ASP A 30 -23.82 9.69 18.52
C ASP A 30 -24.48 9.94 19.89
N GLN A 31 -24.31 9.02 20.86
CA GLN A 31 -24.74 9.21 22.25
C GLN A 31 -23.79 10.11 23.07
N PHE A 32 -22.57 10.34 22.61
CA PHE A 32 -21.55 11.06 23.38
C PHE A 32 -21.35 12.47 22.87
N LEU A 33 -21.02 13.39 23.78
CA LEU A 33 -20.61 14.73 23.42
C LEU A 33 -19.25 14.69 22.73
N ASP A 34 -19.16 15.43 21.63
CA ASP A 34 -17.92 15.63 20.91
C ASP A 34 -16.88 16.32 21.82
N PRO A 35 -15.69 15.73 22.07
CA PRO A 35 -14.63 16.36 22.84
C PRO A 35 -14.09 17.66 22.23
N SER A 36 -14.33 17.90 20.94
CA SER A 36 -13.87 19.07 20.20
C SER A 36 -14.99 19.66 19.33
N PRO A 37 -16.05 20.21 19.94
CA PRO A 37 -17.27 20.60 19.23
C PRO A 37 -17.10 21.81 18.30
N ASN A 38 -16.02 22.58 18.48
CA ASN A 38 -15.70 23.76 17.67
C ASN A 38 -14.70 23.45 16.53
N ASP A 39 -14.41 22.18 16.29
CA ASP A 39 -13.54 21.78 15.18
C ASP A 39 -14.13 22.29 13.85
N PRO A 40 -13.34 22.96 13.00
CA PRO A 40 -13.85 23.62 11.78
C PRO A 40 -14.21 22.64 10.65
N ARG A 41 -13.90 21.36 10.79
CA ARG A 41 -14.20 20.34 9.78
C ARG A 41 -15.70 20.14 9.62
N GLN A 42 -16.14 19.90 8.39
CA GLN A 42 -17.56 19.90 8.00
C GLN A 42 -18.37 18.81 8.70
N LEU A 43 -17.73 17.69 9.08
CA LEU A 43 -18.38 16.64 9.85
C LEU A 43 -17.89 16.69 11.28
N GLN A 44 -18.87 16.75 12.18
CA GLN A 44 -18.62 16.36 13.55
C GLN A 44 -18.28 14.87 13.53
N ALA A 45 -17.28 14.48 14.33
CA ALA A 45 -16.87 13.08 14.45
C ALA A 45 -18.01 12.16 14.95
N GLN A 46 -19.11 12.77 15.42
CA GLN A 46 -20.29 12.12 15.96
C GLN A 46 -21.09 11.29 14.93
N GLY A 47 -21.35 10.03 15.26
CA GLY A 47 -22.33 9.17 14.59
C GLY A 47 -21.95 8.68 13.19
N ILE A 48 -20.77 9.02 12.68
CA ILE A 48 -20.32 8.63 11.33
C ILE A 48 -20.12 7.11 11.17
N THR A 49 -20.04 6.38 12.29
CA THR A 49 -19.87 4.92 12.35
C THR A 49 -21.13 4.18 12.77
N ARG A 50 -22.29 4.85 12.92
CA ARG A 50 -23.53 4.19 13.32
C ARG A 50 -24.09 3.37 12.16
N PRO A 51 -24.19 2.03 12.27
CA PRO A 51 -24.75 1.22 11.20
C PRO A 51 -26.26 1.43 11.09
N LYS A 52 -26.80 1.28 9.89
CA LYS A 52 -28.22 1.50 9.62
C LYS A 52 -29.05 0.40 10.27
N GLY A 53 -30.07 0.76 11.05
CA GLY A 53 -30.99 -0.20 11.68
C GLY A 53 -30.58 -0.66 13.08
N TYR A 54 -29.47 -0.14 13.63
CA TYR A 54 -29.09 -0.38 15.01
C TYR A 54 -30.01 0.34 16.01
N PRO A 55 -30.18 -0.22 17.23
CA PRO A 55 -31.02 0.37 18.28
C PRO A 55 -30.58 1.79 18.66
N ASP A 56 -31.48 2.55 19.32
CA ASP A 56 -31.21 3.92 19.78
C ASP A 56 -30.10 3.99 20.83
N VAL A 57 -30.01 2.96 21.67
CA VAL A 57 -28.87 2.75 22.56
C VAL A 57 -27.84 1.93 21.80
N PHE A 58 -26.87 2.62 21.24
CA PHE A 58 -25.73 2.02 20.55
C PHE A 58 -24.49 2.31 21.37
N LEU A 59 -23.86 1.28 21.92
CA LEU A 59 -22.55 1.45 22.55
C LEU A 59 -21.50 1.15 21.47
N PRO A 60 -20.46 2.00 21.33
CA PRO A 60 -19.33 1.63 20.49
C PRO A 60 -18.75 0.30 20.94
N TYR A 61 -18.01 -0.35 20.04
CA TYR A 61 -17.19 -1.48 20.43
C TYR A 61 -16.24 -1.05 21.57
N ILE A 62 -16.27 -1.75 22.71
CA ILE A 62 -15.37 -1.53 23.87
C ILE A 62 -14.47 -2.76 24.06
N HIS A 63 -14.61 -3.79 23.23
CA HIS A 63 -13.90 -5.04 23.42
C HIS A 63 -12.42 -4.93 22.99
N GLN A 64 -11.66 -6.01 23.16
CA GLN A 64 -10.36 -6.19 22.50
C GLN A 64 -10.57 -7.21 21.38
N GLN A 65 -9.57 -7.38 20.50
CA GLN A 65 -9.60 -8.47 19.52
C GLN A 65 -9.90 -9.80 20.22
N VAL A 66 -10.76 -10.60 19.60
CA VAL A 66 -11.19 -11.91 20.10
C VAL A 66 -10.39 -13.01 19.41
N PRO A 67 -9.99 -14.07 20.14
CA PRO A 67 -9.29 -15.18 19.55
C PRO A 67 -10.23 -15.96 18.62
N LEU A 68 -9.81 -16.15 17.37
CA LEU A 68 -10.39 -17.01 16.38
C LEU A 68 -9.47 -18.22 16.16
N ILE A 69 -10.06 -19.41 16.01
CA ILE A 69 -9.30 -20.60 15.64
C ILE A 69 -9.48 -20.81 14.14
N PHE A 70 -8.45 -20.51 13.36
CA PHE A 70 -8.42 -20.73 11.92
C PHE A 70 -7.40 -21.84 11.61
N ASP A 71 -7.85 -22.97 11.05
CA ASP A 71 -7.00 -24.14 10.75
C ASP A 71 -6.09 -24.62 11.91
N GLY A 72 -6.56 -24.47 13.15
CA GLY A 72 -5.82 -24.88 14.35
C GLY A 72 -4.76 -23.87 14.81
N VAL A 73 -4.70 -22.69 14.20
CA VAL A 73 -3.91 -21.53 14.63
C VAL A 73 -4.83 -20.53 15.33
N GLU A 74 -4.40 -20.01 16.47
CA GLU A 74 -5.08 -18.93 17.17
C GLU A 74 -4.72 -17.60 16.50
N GLU A 75 -5.70 -17.01 15.82
CA GLU A 75 -5.64 -15.67 15.23
C GLU A 75 -6.50 -14.72 16.08
N TYR A 76 -6.29 -13.42 15.94
CA TYR A 76 -7.03 -12.41 16.69
C TYR A 76 -7.73 -11.48 15.70
N ASP A 77 -9.04 -11.33 15.83
CA ASP A 77 -9.84 -10.48 14.95
C ASP A 77 -10.81 -9.60 15.74
N TRP A 78 -11.37 -8.60 15.06
CA TRP A 78 -12.37 -7.73 15.64
C TRP A 78 -13.75 -8.39 15.62
N PRO A 79 -14.61 -8.12 16.61
CA PRO A 79 -15.95 -8.69 16.63
C PRO A 79 -16.82 -8.08 15.52
N GLU A 80 -17.91 -8.76 15.17
CA GLU A 80 -18.84 -8.36 14.10
C GLU A 80 -19.32 -6.91 14.24
N GLU A 81 -19.59 -6.46 15.47
CA GLU A 81 -20.05 -5.09 15.72
C GLU A 81 -18.99 -4.03 15.37
N TRP A 82 -17.69 -4.38 15.43
CA TRP A 82 -16.63 -3.51 14.97
C TRP A 82 -16.64 -3.42 13.44
N HIS A 83 -16.81 -4.56 12.74
CA HIS A 83 -16.90 -4.58 11.29
C HIS A 83 -18.12 -3.81 10.79
N ASP A 84 -19.29 -3.98 11.40
CA ASP A 84 -20.50 -3.25 11.04
C ASP A 84 -20.33 -1.73 11.20
N GLN A 85 -19.64 -1.30 12.26
CA GLN A 85 -19.30 0.10 12.50
C GLN A 85 -18.34 0.66 11.45
N PHE A 86 -17.31 -0.12 11.14
CA PHE A 86 -16.31 0.32 10.19
C PHE A 86 -16.87 0.33 8.77
N ASP A 87 -17.72 -0.63 8.42
CA ASP A 87 -18.48 -0.65 7.19
C ASP A 87 -19.40 0.58 7.08
N ALA A 88 -20.06 0.99 8.16
CA ALA A 88 -20.84 2.22 8.18
C ALA A 88 -19.97 3.46 7.87
N LEU A 89 -18.75 3.51 8.41
CA LEU A 89 -17.78 4.56 8.11
C LEU A 89 -17.36 4.55 6.63
N LYS A 90 -16.95 3.39 6.10
CA LYS A 90 -16.52 3.23 4.71
C LYS A 90 -17.63 3.67 3.74
N ARG A 91 -18.87 3.23 3.99
CA ARG A 91 -20.05 3.64 3.23
C ARG A 91 -20.33 5.15 3.35
N ASN A 92 -20.10 5.75 4.52
CA ASN A 92 -20.24 7.20 4.71
C ASN A 92 -19.26 7.98 3.83
N ILE A 93 -17.97 7.59 3.87
CA ILE A 93 -16.90 8.17 3.05
C ILE A 93 -17.23 8.03 1.56
N ALA A 94 -17.55 6.81 1.12
CA ALA A 94 -17.86 6.52 -0.27
C ALA A 94 -19.05 7.34 -0.79
N LYS A 95 -20.14 7.41 -0.02
CA LYS A 95 -21.33 8.20 -0.37
C LYS A 95 -21.01 9.69 -0.50
N ARG A 96 -20.19 10.24 0.39
CA ARG A 96 -19.89 11.68 0.38
C ARG A 96 -18.92 12.06 -0.72
N LEU A 97 -17.90 11.26 -0.98
CA LEU A 97 -17.00 11.47 -2.11
C LEU A 97 -17.76 11.39 -3.44
N THR A 98 -18.64 10.39 -3.57
CA THR A 98 -19.53 10.28 -4.74
C THR A 98 -20.43 11.50 -4.89
N GLY A 99 -21.00 12.00 -3.79
CA GLY A 99 -21.77 13.24 -3.77
C GLY A 99 -20.97 14.50 -4.15
N ASN A 100 -19.64 14.45 -4.07
CA ASN A 100 -18.72 15.53 -4.48
C ASN A 100 -18.08 15.29 -5.85
N GLY A 101 -18.59 14.34 -6.64
CA GLY A 101 -18.14 14.08 -8.01
C GLY A 101 -16.96 13.10 -8.14
N TYR A 102 -16.59 12.42 -7.05
CA TYR A 102 -15.58 11.37 -7.06
C TYR A 102 -16.25 10.01 -6.88
N THR A 103 -16.40 9.24 -7.95
CA THR A 103 -17.01 7.90 -7.86
C THR A 103 -16.22 7.04 -6.86
N THR A 104 -16.87 6.61 -5.78
CA THR A 104 -16.23 5.88 -4.68
C THR A 104 -17.13 4.76 -4.17
N VAL A 105 -16.53 3.63 -3.80
CA VAL A 105 -17.19 2.47 -3.22
C VAL A 105 -16.52 2.06 -1.90
N ALA A 106 -17.29 1.48 -0.98
CA ALA A 106 -16.75 0.78 0.18
C ALA A 106 -16.43 -0.66 -0.23
N ASP A 107 -15.28 -1.20 0.18
CA ASP A 107 -14.86 -2.58 -0.13
C ASP A 107 -15.88 -3.65 0.32
N CYS A 108 -16.61 -3.42 1.42
CA CYS A 108 -17.66 -4.30 1.91
C CYS A 108 -18.92 -4.34 1.02
N ASP A 109 -19.05 -3.38 0.10
CA ASP A 109 -20.09 -3.37 -0.93
C ASP A 109 -19.52 -3.77 -2.31
N TYR A 110 -18.26 -4.20 -2.35
CA TYR A 110 -17.56 -4.68 -3.54
C TYR A 110 -17.65 -6.22 -3.60
N ASP A 111 -18.70 -6.76 -4.22
CA ASP A 111 -18.89 -8.21 -4.39
C ASP A 111 -17.73 -8.87 -5.18
N GLU A 112 -17.29 -10.07 -4.74
CA GLU A 112 -16.41 -11.02 -5.45
C GLU A 112 -16.90 -11.44 -6.86
N ALA A 113 -18.05 -10.94 -7.30
CA ALA A 113 -18.68 -11.24 -8.60
C ALA A 113 -18.00 -10.57 -9.81
N SER A 114 -16.84 -9.90 -9.65
CA SER A 114 -16.04 -9.39 -10.78
C SER A 114 -15.23 -10.47 -11.51
N ASN A 115 -15.43 -11.76 -11.19
CA ASN A 115 -14.85 -12.89 -11.93
C ASN A 115 -15.22 -12.96 -13.44
N TYR A 116 -16.01 -12.02 -13.96
CA TYR A 116 -16.25 -11.85 -15.38
C TYR A 116 -16.41 -10.37 -15.76
N SER A 117 -15.32 -9.65 -15.98
CA SER A 117 -15.11 -8.88 -17.20
C SER A 117 -13.82 -8.08 -17.12
N SER A 118 -13.09 -8.05 -18.25
CA SER A 118 -12.05 -7.08 -18.59
C SER A 118 -12.06 -5.83 -17.71
N ILE A 119 -10.97 -5.60 -16.97
CA ILE A 119 -10.69 -4.42 -16.14
C ILE A 119 -11.34 -3.16 -16.73
N LYS A 120 -12.55 -2.87 -16.26
CA LYS A 120 -13.18 -1.54 -16.31
C LYS A 120 -13.04 -0.84 -14.95
N GLU A 121 -12.26 -1.46 -14.06
CA GLU A 121 -12.15 -1.22 -12.63
C GLU A 121 -11.13 -0.11 -12.27
N LEU A 122 -10.41 0.46 -13.24
CA LEU A 122 -9.43 1.55 -13.01
C LEU A 122 -10.08 2.94 -12.88
N GLY A 123 -11.37 3.04 -12.60
CA GLY A 123 -12.13 4.31 -12.67
C GLY A 123 -12.73 4.82 -11.35
N LEU A 124 -12.64 4.05 -10.27
CA LEU A 124 -13.29 4.36 -8.99
C LEU A 124 -12.30 4.38 -7.82
N TRP A 125 -12.63 5.18 -6.82
CA TRP A 125 -11.95 5.15 -5.53
C TRP A 125 -12.52 4.04 -4.67
N ILE A 126 -11.68 3.38 -3.88
CA ILE A 126 -12.09 2.32 -2.96
C ILE A 126 -11.72 2.76 -1.53
N VAL A 127 -12.67 2.61 -0.61
CA VAL A 127 -12.45 2.76 0.83
C VAL A 127 -12.37 1.38 1.47
N SER A 128 -11.24 1.07 2.09
CA SER A 128 -10.91 -0.24 2.67
C SER A 128 -10.23 -0.10 4.04
N MET A 129 -9.68 -1.21 4.53
CA MET A 129 -8.97 -1.33 5.79
C MET A 129 -7.48 -1.53 5.58
N ASP A 130 -6.65 -0.81 6.34
CA ASP A 130 -5.27 -1.26 6.62
C ASP A 130 -5.13 -1.69 8.08
N SER A 131 -5.08 -3.00 8.32
CA SER A 131 -4.93 -3.60 9.64
C SER A 131 -3.68 -3.17 10.43
N ILE A 132 -2.67 -2.60 9.76
CA ILE A 132 -1.39 -2.21 10.36
C ILE A 132 -1.46 -0.81 10.99
N ILE A 133 -2.42 0.01 10.57
CA ILE A 133 -2.66 1.35 11.13
C ILE A 133 -3.04 1.24 12.61
N ASN A 134 -2.48 2.08 13.49
CA ASN A 134 -2.82 2.08 14.91
C ASN A 134 -4.27 2.53 15.14
N HIS A 135 -5.15 1.62 15.56
CA HIS A 135 -6.59 1.90 15.69
C HIS A 135 -7.19 1.46 17.03
N GLY A 136 -8.47 1.80 17.23
CA GLY A 136 -9.20 1.56 18.48
C GLY A 136 -9.17 2.75 19.45
N VAL A 137 -9.18 2.45 20.75
CA VAL A 137 -9.16 3.48 21.80
C VAL A 137 -7.72 3.92 22.06
N HIS A 138 -7.45 5.23 21.92
CA HIS A 138 -6.11 5.78 22.08
C HIS A 138 -5.99 6.60 23.40
N PRO A 139 -5.00 6.33 24.28
CA PRO A 139 -4.85 7.03 25.56
C PRO A 139 -4.77 8.56 25.45
N ASP A 140 -4.06 9.07 24.43
CA ASP A 140 -3.89 10.51 24.21
C ASP A 140 -5.09 11.22 23.57
N LEU A 141 -6.12 10.46 23.14
CA LEU A 141 -7.33 11.01 22.51
C LEU A 141 -8.59 10.49 23.21
N PRO A 142 -8.79 10.83 24.50
CA PRO A 142 -9.93 10.33 25.26
C PRO A 142 -11.25 10.75 24.61
N GLY A 143 -12.16 9.78 24.45
CA GLY A 143 -13.48 9.99 23.85
C GLY A 143 -13.53 9.78 22.33
N TYR A 144 -12.40 9.53 21.66
CA TYR A 144 -12.35 9.18 20.25
C TYR A 144 -12.08 7.69 20.03
N TYR A 145 -12.70 7.16 18.96
CA TYR A 145 -12.38 5.87 18.38
C TYR A 145 -11.63 6.10 17.07
N LEU A 146 -10.47 5.45 16.92
CA LEU A 146 -9.64 5.53 15.72
C LEU A 146 -9.99 4.36 14.79
N TRP A 147 -10.20 4.65 13.51
CA TRP A 147 -10.58 3.69 12.47
C TRP A 147 -9.52 3.64 11.37
N PRO A 148 -9.00 2.46 11.01
CA PRO A 148 -7.86 2.31 10.11
C PRO A 148 -8.30 2.32 8.64
N VAL A 149 -8.39 3.50 8.05
CA VAL A 149 -8.89 3.68 6.67
C VAL A 149 -7.74 3.61 5.68
N GLU A 150 -7.90 2.76 4.67
CA GLU A 150 -7.12 2.73 3.43
C GLU A 150 -7.98 3.34 2.31
N MET A 151 -7.42 4.28 1.54
CA MET A 151 -8.08 4.88 0.37
C MET A 151 -7.27 4.61 -0.89
N LYS A 152 -7.83 3.85 -1.83
CA LYS A 152 -7.21 3.54 -3.12
C LYS A 152 -7.79 4.38 -4.24
N SER A 153 -6.92 5.00 -5.04
CA SER A 153 -7.32 5.78 -6.20
C SER A 153 -7.43 4.95 -7.47
N PRO A 154 -8.19 5.43 -8.47
CA PRO A 154 -8.03 4.99 -9.85
C PRO A 154 -6.57 5.04 -10.33
N ALA A 155 -6.19 4.18 -11.27
CA ALA A 155 -4.93 4.30 -12.00
C ALA A 155 -5.06 5.35 -13.11
N TYR A 156 -4.76 6.60 -12.78
CA TYR A 156 -4.92 7.73 -13.66
C TYR A 156 -3.77 7.86 -14.66
N ILE A 157 -4.06 8.32 -15.88
CA ILE A 157 -3.03 8.84 -16.79
C ILE A 157 -2.33 10.04 -16.12
N TYR A 158 -0.99 10.10 -16.21
CA TYR A 158 -0.19 11.17 -15.65
C TYR A 158 -0.40 12.50 -16.37
N ASN A 159 -1.26 13.36 -15.83
CA ASN A 159 -1.53 14.72 -16.31
C ASN A 159 -2.02 15.63 -15.18
N GLU A 160 -2.09 16.95 -15.42
CA GLU A 160 -2.53 17.92 -14.41
C GLU A 160 -3.98 17.74 -13.96
N GLU A 161 -4.87 17.34 -14.86
CA GLU A 161 -6.30 17.14 -14.55
C GLU A 161 -6.47 16.05 -13.48
N ASN A 162 -5.82 14.91 -13.68
CA ASN A 162 -5.90 13.78 -12.76
C ASN A 162 -5.17 14.05 -11.43
N LYS A 163 -4.06 14.79 -11.46
CA LYS A 163 -3.44 15.31 -10.22
C LYS A 163 -4.39 16.20 -9.44
N GLN A 164 -5.22 16.98 -10.13
CA GLN A 164 -6.24 17.79 -9.48
C GLN A 164 -7.34 16.94 -8.82
N LYS A 165 -7.73 15.81 -9.44
CA LYS A 165 -8.71 14.89 -8.85
C LYS A 165 -8.23 14.36 -7.50
N VAL A 166 -6.99 13.89 -7.44
CA VAL A 166 -6.36 13.41 -6.19
C VAL A 166 -6.29 14.52 -5.14
N ARG A 167 -5.80 15.71 -5.53
CA ARG A 167 -5.77 16.86 -4.60
C ARG A 167 -7.16 17.21 -4.08
N GLY A 168 -8.19 17.12 -4.92
CA GLY A 168 -9.58 17.35 -4.53
C GLY A 168 -10.08 16.35 -3.49
N VAL A 169 -9.79 15.06 -3.65
CA VAL A 169 -10.11 14.03 -2.66
C VAL A 169 -9.36 14.26 -1.34
N LEU A 170 -8.06 14.54 -1.39
CA LEU A 170 -7.26 14.85 -0.20
C LEU A 170 -7.82 16.07 0.56
N GLN A 171 -8.15 17.15 -0.16
CA GLN A 171 -8.75 18.34 0.43
C GLN A 171 -10.15 18.06 1.00
N PHE A 172 -10.92 17.19 0.35
CA PHE A 172 -12.23 16.79 0.85
C PHE A 172 -12.10 16.01 2.16
N LEU A 173 -11.19 15.03 2.22
CA LEU A 173 -10.93 14.23 3.42
C LEU A 173 -10.46 15.12 4.58
N ASP A 174 -9.50 16.01 4.33
CA ASP A 174 -8.95 16.94 5.32
C ASP A 174 -10.02 17.90 5.89
N LYS A 175 -10.89 18.42 5.03
CA LYS A 175 -11.97 19.35 5.43
C LYS A 175 -13.16 18.66 6.06
N SER A 176 -13.39 17.38 5.78
CA SER A 176 -14.62 16.69 6.17
C SER A 176 -14.43 15.80 7.39
N TYR A 177 -13.31 15.08 7.49
CA TYR A 177 -13.11 14.04 8.48
C TYR A 177 -12.02 14.39 9.47
N ARG A 178 -12.16 13.87 10.69
CA ARG A 178 -11.14 14.00 11.71
C ARG A 178 -10.00 13.01 11.48
N ASN A 179 -9.09 13.34 10.57
CA ASN A 179 -7.99 12.44 10.22
C ASN A 179 -6.82 12.56 11.20
N ARG A 180 -6.12 11.46 11.43
CA ARG A 180 -4.84 11.37 12.14
C ARG A 180 -3.88 10.54 11.30
N CYS A 181 -2.72 11.10 11.03
CA CYS A 181 -1.59 10.42 10.41
C CYS A 181 -0.46 10.37 11.45
N ASP A 182 -0.29 9.21 12.10
CA ASP A 182 0.86 8.97 12.96
C ASP A 182 1.89 8.07 12.27
N LEU A 183 2.86 7.52 12.99
CA LEU A 183 3.94 6.71 12.40
C LEU A 183 3.47 5.39 11.76
N SER A 184 2.20 5.01 11.94
CA SER A 184 1.61 3.88 11.24
C SER A 184 1.03 4.25 9.88
N ALA A 185 0.76 5.54 9.63
CA ALA A 185 0.21 6.03 8.37
C ALA A 185 1.27 6.04 7.25
N ASP A 186 0.85 5.69 6.04
CA ASP A 186 1.71 5.65 4.86
C ASP A 186 0.98 6.15 3.62
N VAL A 187 1.76 6.39 2.56
CA VAL A 187 1.27 6.74 1.23
C VAL A 187 2.00 5.86 0.22
N HIS A 188 1.25 5.03 -0.49
CA HIS A 188 1.80 4.27 -1.61
C HIS A 188 1.50 5.01 -2.91
N VAL A 189 2.53 5.18 -3.74
CA VAL A 189 2.40 5.76 -5.08
C VAL A 189 2.60 4.66 -6.08
N HIS A 190 1.50 4.30 -6.73
CA HIS A 190 1.50 3.31 -7.78
C HIS A 190 1.90 3.92 -9.11
N ILE A 191 2.80 3.28 -9.85
CA ILE A 191 3.27 3.77 -11.15
C ILE A 191 3.16 2.64 -12.15
N GLY A 192 2.43 2.90 -13.24
CA GLY A 192 2.15 1.91 -14.26
C GLY A 192 2.34 2.42 -15.68
N ASN A 193 2.02 1.53 -16.62
CA ASN A 193 2.03 1.78 -18.06
C ASN A 193 0.63 1.49 -18.64
N GLY A 194 -0.41 2.02 -17.99
CA GLY A 194 -1.79 1.60 -18.22
C GLY A 194 -1.95 0.09 -18.06
N GLU A 195 -2.79 -0.52 -18.90
CA GLU A 195 -3.02 -1.97 -18.90
C GLU A 195 -1.88 -2.77 -19.58
N LYS A 196 -0.86 -2.09 -20.13
CA LYS A 196 0.21 -2.74 -20.91
C LYS A 196 1.28 -3.36 -20.02
N GLY A 197 1.40 -2.90 -18.77
CA GLY A 197 2.51 -3.24 -17.88
C GLY A 197 3.86 -2.75 -18.40
N PHE A 198 4.91 -2.97 -17.61
CA PHE A 198 6.29 -2.68 -18.02
C PHE A 198 6.92 -3.89 -18.70
N ASP A 199 7.66 -3.67 -19.78
CA ASP A 199 8.50 -4.71 -20.34
C ASP A 199 9.74 -4.95 -19.45
N ILE A 200 10.36 -6.13 -19.62
CA ILE A 200 11.53 -6.52 -18.83
C ILE A 200 12.73 -5.57 -19.01
N ARG A 201 12.86 -4.85 -20.12
CA ARG A 201 13.94 -3.88 -20.31
C ARG A 201 13.73 -2.68 -19.39
N ILE A 202 12.51 -2.16 -19.30
CA ILE A 202 12.15 -1.07 -18.39
C ILE A 202 12.34 -1.52 -16.95
N VAL A 203 11.83 -2.70 -16.60
CA VAL A 203 11.95 -3.25 -15.24
C VAL A 203 13.42 -3.38 -14.85
N ARG A 204 14.28 -4.00 -15.66
CA ARG A 204 15.73 -4.10 -15.37
C ARG A 204 16.40 -2.75 -15.16
N ASN A 205 16.10 -1.77 -16.03
CA ASN A 205 16.69 -0.44 -15.92
C ASN A 205 16.26 0.27 -14.63
N LEU A 206 14.97 0.17 -14.28
CA LEU A 206 14.45 0.70 -13.02
C LEU A 206 15.12 0.00 -11.83
N MET A 207 15.24 -1.32 -11.86
CA MET A 207 15.86 -2.10 -10.79
C MET A 207 17.34 -1.76 -10.62
N ALA A 208 18.10 -1.67 -11.71
CA ALA A 208 19.50 -1.27 -11.67
C ALA A 208 19.66 0.15 -11.13
N PHE A 209 18.76 1.06 -11.49
CA PHE A 209 18.72 2.42 -10.96
C PHE A 209 18.44 2.43 -9.45
N LEU A 210 17.36 1.78 -9.01
CA LEU A 210 16.98 1.70 -7.59
C LEU A 210 18.11 1.08 -6.76
N TRP A 211 18.71 -0.02 -7.22
CA TRP A 211 19.83 -0.67 -6.53
C TRP A 211 21.05 0.25 -6.41
N THR A 212 21.39 0.96 -7.49
CA THR A 212 22.59 1.82 -7.54
C THR A 212 22.41 3.09 -6.70
N PHE A 213 21.23 3.69 -6.74
CA PHE A 213 20.95 4.98 -6.11
C PHE A 213 20.14 4.87 -4.83
N GLU A 214 19.99 3.67 -4.26
CA GLU A 214 19.16 3.41 -3.09
C GLU A 214 19.52 4.32 -1.92
N ASN A 215 20.82 4.53 -1.65
CA ASN A 215 21.28 5.37 -0.54
C ASN A 215 20.92 6.85 -0.74
N GLN A 216 20.92 7.34 -1.98
CA GLN A 216 20.53 8.71 -2.33
C GLN A 216 19.00 8.87 -2.29
N ILE A 217 18.26 7.82 -2.63
CA ILE A 217 16.79 7.82 -2.50
C ILE A 217 16.42 7.80 -1.03
N ALA A 218 17.03 6.90 -0.26
CA ALA A 218 16.89 6.78 1.18
C ALA A 218 17.13 8.09 1.94
N SER A 219 18.09 8.91 1.50
CA SER A 219 18.37 10.20 2.16
C SER A 219 17.27 11.25 1.98
N MET A 220 16.30 11.01 1.10
CA MET A 220 15.10 11.85 0.95
C MET A 220 13.99 11.47 1.94
N HIS A 221 14.04 10.27 2.52
CA HIS A 221 13.04 9.78 3.46
C HIS A 221 13.47 10.03 4.91
N ASP A 222 12.49 10.18 5.80
CA ASP A 222 12.79 10.22 7.23
C ASP A 222 13.35 8.87 7.68
N PRO A 223 14.43 8.82 8.49
CA PRO A 223 15.05 7.58 8.94
C PRO A 223 14.10 6.57 9.58
N HIS A 224 12.95 6.98 10.14
CA HIS A 224 11.99 6.03 10.73
C HIS A 224 11.42 5.05 9.70
N TYR A 225 11.31 5.44 8.43
CA TYR A 225 10.90 4.59 7.30
C TYR A 225 11.99 3.60 6.83
N MET A 226 13.16 3.61 7.49
CA MET A 226 14.27 2.69 7.18
C MET A 226 14.63 1.78 8.37
N THR A 227 13.82 1.78 9.42
CA THR A 227 14.05 0.93 10.61
C THR A 227 13.64 -0.53 10.36
N GLY A 228 14.00 -1.44 11.27
CA GLY A 228 13.62 -2.86 11.16
C GLY A 228 12.10 -3.11 11.13
N MET A 229 11.30 -2.17 11.61
CA MET A 229 9.83 -2.18 11.59
C MET A 229 9.23 -1.39 10.42
N ALA A 230 10.06 -0.78 9.57
CA ALA A 230 9.55 0.04 8.47
C ALA A 230 9.04 -0.80 7.30
N PHE A 231 8.04 -0.26 6.60
CA PHE A 231 7.39 -0.86 5.44
C PHE A 231 8.19 -0.66 4.13
N SER A 232 9.13 0.29 4.12
CA SER A 232 10.01 0.60 2.98
C SER A 232 11.44 0.08 3.17
N LYS A 233 11.58 -1.26 3.26
CA LYS A 233 12.90 -1.87 3.51
C LYS A 233 13.81 -1.78 2.28
N PRO A 234 15.12 -1.47 2.45
CA PRO A 234 16.04 -1.36 1.33
C PRO A 234 16.16 -2.68 0.56
N VAL A 235 15.98 -2.63 -0.76
CA VAL A 235 16.14 -3.74 -1.69
C VAL A 235 17.54 -4.33 -1.60
N SER A 236 18.58 -3.50 -1.40
CA SER A 236 19.97 -3.98 -1.29
C SER A 236 20.23 -4.84 -0.05
N THR A 237 19.31 -4.87 0.92
CA THR A 237 19.47 -5.62 2.17
C THR A 237 18.38 -6.68 2.39
N TYR A 238 17.13 -6.41 2.01
CA TYR A 238 15.97 -7.27 2.33
C TYR A 238 15.38 -8.05 1.15
N SER A 239 15.85 -7.83 -0.08
CA SER A 239 15.41 -8.62 -1.24
C SER A 239 16.04 -10.01 -1.31
N TYR A 240 15.44 -10.91 -2.10
CA TYR A 240 16.03 -12.19 -2.45
C TYR A 240 17.40 -12.02 -3.13
N LEU A 241 17.54 -11.06 -4.05
CA LEU A 241 18.81 -10.71 -4.69
C LEU A 241 19.88 -10.33 -3.66
N ALA A 242 19.54 -9.54 -2.65
CA ALA A 242 20.45 -9.23 -1.55
C ALA A 242 20.87 -10.49 -0.77
N GLY A 243 19.94 -11.40 -0.53
CA GLY A 243 20.21 -12.70 0.09
C GLY A 243 21.20 -13.54 -0.72
N VAL A 244 20.92 -13.72 -2.02
CA VAL A 244 21.77 -14.49 -2.94
C VAL A 244 23.14 -13.85 -3.10
N SER A 245 23.23 -12.53 -3.23
CA SER A 245 24.50 -11.80 -3.32
C SER A 245 25.37 -11.99 -2.09
N ARG A 246 24.78 -12.00 -0.88
CA ARG A 246 25.51 -12.30 0.36
C ARG A 246 26.01 -13.74 0.40
N ALA A 247 25.17 -14.71 0.04
CA ALA A 247 25.54 -16.12 0.02
C ALA A 247 26.69 -16.39 -0.95
N ALA A 248 26.63 -15.84 -2.16
CA ALA A 248 27.69 -15.93 -3.15
C ALA A 248 29.01 -15.31 -2.65
N ARG A 249 28.95 -14.16 -1.96
CA ARG A 249 30.13 -13.55 -1.33
C ARG A 249 30.74 -14.43 -0.24
N THR A 250 29.94 -15.09 0.57
CA THR A 250 30.43 -16.01 1.62
C THR A 250 31.16 -17.20 1.02
N ILE A 251 30.63 -17.80 -0.05
CA ILE A 251 31.30 -18.91 -0.76
C ILE A 251 32.69 -18.49 -1.27
N LEU A 252 32.80 -17.32 -1.89
CA LEU A 252 34.09 -16.79 -2.38
C LEU A 252 35.11 -16.58 -1.25
N ASN A 253 34.63 -16.19 -0.06
CA ASN A 253 35.48 -15.99 1.11
C ASN A 253 35.99 -17.33 1.69
N ASP A 254 35.15 -18.36 1.70
CA ASP A 254 35.50 -19.70 2.21
C ASP A 254 36.41 -20.47 1.25
N GLU A 255 36.32 -20.20 -0.06
CA GLU A 255 37.18 -20.80 -1.09
C GLU A 255 38.60 -20.21 -1.15
N SER A 256 38.98 -19.31 -0.22
CA SER A 256 40.31 -18.64 -0.19
C SER A 256 40.65 -17.91 -1.50
N VAL A 257 39.64 -17.39 -2.19
CA VAL A 257 39.79 -16.67 -3.45
C VAL A 257 40.45 -15.31 -3.22
N ASN A 258 41.32 -14.89 -4.15
CA ASN A 258 42.03 -13.60 -4.15
C ASN A 258 41.06 -12.42 -3.91
N ASP A 259 41.50 -11.42 -3.13
CA ASP A 259 40.82 -10.14 -2.84
C ASP A 259 40.20 -9.49 -4.08
N GLU A 260 40.81 -9.70 -5.26
CA GLU A 260 40.31 -9.23 -6.55
C GLU A 260 38.92 -9.78 -6.93
N ALA A 261 38.63 -11.05 -6.63
CA ALA A 261 37.32 -11.65 -6.90
C ALA A 261 36.24 -11.13 -5.94
N LEU A 262 36.59 -10.85 -4.69
CA LEU A 262 35.70 -10.20 -3.72
C LEU A 262 35.43 -8.75 -4.11
N LEU A 263 36.45 -8.04 -4.61
CA LEU A 263 36.32 -6.70 -5.18
C LEU A 263 35.40 -6.70 -6.40
N GLU A 264 35.55 -7.66 -7.31
CA GLU A 264 34.71 -7.76 -8.51
C GLU A 264 33.26 -8.12 -8.17
N HIS A 265 33.05 -9.10 -7.28
CA HIS A 265 31.73 -9.44 -6.75
C HIS A 265 31.05 -8.22 -6.11
N GLY A 266 31.80 -7.46 -5.31
CA GLY A 266 31.32 -6.24 -4.67
C GLY A 266 30.98 -5.10 -5.62
N ARG A 267 31.52 -5.12 -6.86
CA ARG A 267 31.26 -4.08 -7.86
C ARG A 267 30.01 -4.37 -8.68
N ASN A 268 29.87 -5.59 -9.20
CA ASN A 268 28.97 -5.81 -10.33
C ASN A 268 27.93 -6.93 -10.13
N TYR A 269 28.11 -7.85 -9.18
CA TYR A 269 27.28 -9.07 -9.09
C TYR A 269 25.78 -8.81 -9.14
N ALA A 270 25.29 -7.84 -8.36
CA ALA A 270 23.87 -7.53 -8.30
C ALA A 270 23.36 -6.90 -9.60
N ILE A 271 24.14 -6.00 -10.21
CA ILE A 271 23.80 -5.36 -11.49
C ILE A 271 23.79 -6.41 -12.61
N ASP A 272 24.80 -7.26 -12.69
CA ASP A 272 24.85 -8.34 -13.68
C ASP A 272 23.69 -9.32 -13.51
N SER A 273 23.34 -9.63 -12.26
CA SER A 273 22.18 -10.47 -11.93
C SER A 273 20.86 -9.82 -12.38
N ILE A 274 20.70 -8.51 -12.19
CA ILE A 274 19.54 -7.76 -12.69
C ILE A 274 19.53 -7.76 -14.22
N MET A 275 20.65 -7.49 -14.86
CA MET A 275 20.72 -7.35 -16.32
C MET A 275 20.50 -8.67 -17.07
N SER A 276 20.79 -9.80 -16.43
CA SER A 276 20.57 -11.15 -16.98
C SER A 276 19.12 -11.63 -16.92
N LEU A 277 18.22 -10.88 -16.27
CA LEU A 277 16.79 -11.21 -16.20
C LEU A 277 16.12 -11.18 -17.57
N GLU A 278 15.36 -12.23 -17.89
CA GLU A 278 14.70 -12.40 -19.19
C GLU A 278 13.19 -12.13 -19.12
N THR A 279 12.57 -12.29 -17.94
CA THR A 279 11.13 -12.08 -17.74
C THR A 279 10.82 -11.19 -16.53
N VAL A 280 9.64 -10.55 -16.57
CA VAL A 280 9.13 -9.74 -15.45
C VAL A 280 8.94 -10.58 -14.19
N ASP A 281 8.46 -11.83 -14.33
CA ASP A 281 8.26 -12.74 -13.19
C ASP A 281 9.58 -13.08 -12.48
N GLN A 282 10.66 -13.28 -13.23
CA GLN A 282 11.99 -13.49 -12.64
C GLN A 282 12.43 -12.24 -11.87
N ALA A 283 12.19 -11.06 -12.45
CA ALA A 283 12.53 -9.78 -11.84
C ALA A 283 11.77 -9.54 -10.53
N VAL A 284 10.46 -9.81 -10.55
CA VAL A 284 9.59 -9.82 -9.37
C VAL A 284 10.13 -10.77 -8.30
N ALA A 285 10.38 -12.03 -8.66
CA ALA A 285 10.85 -13.04 -7.71
C ALA A 285 12.19 -12.64 -7.06
N MET A 286 13.11 -12.06 -7.83
CA MET A 286 14.41 -11.64 -7.31
C MET A 286 14.35 -10.44 -6.38
N LEU A 287 13.39 -9.53 -6.54
CA LEU A 287 13.28 -8.35 -5.69
C LEU A 287 12.35 -8.54 -4.49
N SER A 288 11.56 -9.59 -4.51
CA SER A 288 10.67 -9.97 -3.42
C SER A 288 11.45 -10.19 -2.13
N ALA A 289 10.81 -9.90 -0.99
CA ALA A 289 11.40 -10.20 0.31
C ALA A 289 11.66 -11.71 0.44
N ILE A 290 12.78 -12.08 1.06
CA ILE A 290 13.27 -13.47 1.19
C ILE A 290 12.21 -14.42 1.78
N ASN A 291 11.31 -13.91 2.62
CA ASN A 291 10.29 -14.70 3.32
C ASN A 291 8.94 -14.75 2.58
N LEU A 292 8.79 -14.05 1.45
CA LEU A 292 7.61 -14.17 0.61
C LEU A 292 7.72 -15.49 -0.16
N LYS A 293 7.20 -16.57 0.44
CA LYS A 293 6.86 -17.78 -0.31
C LYS A 293 5.97 -17.38 -1.49
N GLN A 294 6.19 -18.07 -2.60
CA GLN A 294 5.84 -17.79 -3.99
C GLN A 294 4.35 -17.53 -4.33
N ASP A 295 3.50 -17.11 -3.40
CA ASP A 295 2.04 -17.10 -3.59
C ASP A 295 1.31 -15.85 -3.03
N ILE A 296 2.04 -14.82 -2.59
CA ILE A 296 1.43 -13.56 -2.13
C ILE A 296 1.66 -12.43 -3.13
N LEU A 297 2.81 -12.45 -3.84
CA LEU A 297 3.15 -11.44 -4.85
C LEU A 297 2.32 -11.55 -6.11
N THR A 298 1.98 -12.74 -6.58
CA THR A 298 1.11 -12.90 -7.77
C THR A 298 -0.28 -12.29 -7.54
N ASN A 299 -0.75 -12.23 -6.29
CA ASN A 299 -2.04 -11.62 -5.93
C ASN A 299 -1.91 -10.14 -5.51
N ARG A 300 -0.77 -9.68 -5.00
CA ARG A 300 -0.54 -8.28 -4.61
C ARG A 300 0.04 -7.38 -5.72
N LEU A 301 0.85 -7.92 -6.63
CA LEU A 301 1.41 -7.15 -7.76
C LEU A 301 0.38 -6.72 -8.80
N ILE A 302 -0.81 -7.32 -8.78
CA ILE A 302 -1.92 -6.90 -9.64
C ILE A 302 -2.53 -5.59 -9.11
N TYR A 303 -2.31 -5.22 -7.84
CA TYR A 303 -2.95 -4.04 -7.23
C TYR A 303 -2.00 -3.02 -6.61
N SER A 304 -0.72 -3.32 -6.38
CA SER A 304 0.22 -2.36 -5.78
C SER A 304 1.65 -2.52 -6.30
N ILE A 305 1.98 -1.87 -7.43
CA ILE A 305 3.30 -1.26 -7.68
C ILE A 305 3.07 0.22 -7.82
#